data_AF-A0A0L0EY13-F1
#
_entry.id   AF-A0A0L0EY13-F1
#
_cell.length_a   1.000
_cell.length_b   1.000
_cell.length_c   1.000
_cell.angle_alpha   90.00
_cell.angle_beta   90.00
_cell.angle_gamma   90.00
#
_symmetry.space_group_name_H-M   'P 1'
#
loop_
_entity.id
_entity.type
_entity.pdbx_description
1 polymer ?
#
loop_
_entity_poly.entity_id
_entity_poly.type
_entity_poly.pdbx_seq_one_letter_code
_entity_poly.pdbx_strand_id
1 'polypeptide(L)' 'MDRVDEVIRDLDLAKVCNTRVGDDASGGLSGGQKRRVTVAIEMISNPSILFLDEPTSGLDAYGSLRLVHVLRKLADR' A
#
# COMPACT_ATOMS: atom_id res chain seq x y z
N MET A 1 9.35 16.76 -7.02
CA MET A 1 9.02 15.80 -5.95
C MET A 1 9.44 14.44 -6.44
N ASP A 2 10.16 13.68 -5.63
CA ASP A 2 10.59 12.33 -6.02
C ASP A 2 9.37 11.42 -6.18
N ARG A 3 9.40 10.54 -7.19
CA ARG A 3 8.30 9.59 -7.47
C ARG A 3 7.93 8.76 -6.24
N VAL A 4 8.93 8.42 -5.42
CA VAL A 4 8.74 7.69 -4.16
C VAL A 4 7.83 8.45 -3.19
N ASP A 5 8.03 9.76 -3.02
CA ASP A 5 7.24 10.58 -2.11
C ASP A 5 5.78 10.72 -2.55
N GLU A 6 5.54 10.70 -3.87
CA GLU A 6 4.20 10.69 -4.43
C GLU A 6 3.48 9.38 -4.07
N VAL A 7 4.09 8.24 -4.37
CA VAL A 7 3.52 6.92 -4.11
C VAL A 7 3.29 6.69 -2.61
N ILE A 8 4.22 7.13 -1.74
CA ILE A 8 4.06 7.06 -0.28
C ILE A 8 2.83 7.83 0.18
N ARG A 9 2.54 9.00 -0.40
CA ARG A 9 1.36 9.80 -0.05
C ARG A 9 0.08 9.19 -0.59
N ASP A 10 0.08 8.74 -1.84
CA ASP A 10 -1.10 8.14 -2.47
C ASP A 10 -1.59 6.90 -1.73
N LEU A 11 -0.64 6.09 -1.26
CA LEU A 11 -0.91 4.84 -0.55
C LEU A 11 -1.03 4.99 0.97
N ASP A 12 -1.06 6.23 1.46
CA ASP A 12 -1.24 6.54 2.88
C ASP A 12 -0.20 5.83 3.78
N LEU A 13 1.06 5.86 3.33
CA LEU A 13 2.23 5.26 3.99
C LEU A 13 3.12 6.29 4.68
N ALA A 14 2.79 7.59 4.57
CA ALA A 14 3.62 8.68 5.09
C ALA A 14 3.96 8.54 6.59
N LYS A 15 3.03 8.05 7.41
CA LYS A 15 3.26 7.85 8.85
C LYS A 15 4.25 6.72 9.18
N VAL A 16 4.54 5.85 8.22
CA VAL A 16 5.35 4.64 8.42
C VAL A 16 6.49 4.52 7.40
N CYS A 17 6.80 5.58 6.66
CA CYS A 17 7.79 5.54 5.57
C CYS A 17 9.21 5.19 6.04
N ASN A 18 9.54 5.50 7.29
CA ASN A 18 10.83 5.20 7.91
C ASN A 18 10.78 3.99 8.86
N THR A 19 9.66 3.26 8.86
CA THR A 19 9.50 2.05 9.66
C THR A 19 9.95 0.84 8.84
N ARG A 20 10.73 -0.06 9.45
CA ARG A 20 11.10 -1.33 8.81
C ARG A 20 9.84 -2.14 8.46
N VAL A 21 9.80 -2.71 7.26
CA VAL A 21 8.69 -3.56 6.80
C VAL A 21 8.46 -4.72 7.78
N GLY A 22 9.54 -5.45 8.09
CA GLY A 22 9.56 -6.52 9.08
C GLY A 22 8.74 -7.76 8.71
N ASP A 23 8.83 -8.78 9.54
CA ASP A 23 8.07 -10.03 9.44
C ASP A 23 7.25 -10.27 10.71
N ASP A 24 6.66 -11.45 10.83
CA ASP A 24 5.78 -11.79 11.95
C ASP A 24 6.58 -12.09 13.24
N ALA A 25 7.87 -12.38 13.13
CA ALA A 25 8.76 -12.65 14.26
C ALA A 25 9.48 -11.40 14.77
N SER A 26 9.87 -10.50 13.88
CA SER A 26 10.66 -9.30 14.19
C SER A 26 9.80 -8.06 14.50
N GLY A 27 8.49 -8.11 14.24
CA GLY A 27 7.60 -6.95 14.24
C GLY A 27 7.89 -5.98 13.09
N GLY A 28 7.08 -4.93 12.95
CA GLY A 28 7.22 -3.93 11.88
C GLY A 28 5.87 -3.35 11.46
N LEU A 29 5.62 -3.31 10.16
CA LEU A 29 4.37 -2.82 9.59
C LEU A 29 3.20 -3.77 9.89
N SER A 30 1.99 -3.24 10.00
CA SER A 30 0.78 -4.06 10.05
C SER A 30 0.54 -4.78 8.72
N GLY A 31 -0.25 -5.87 8.72
CA GLY A 31 -0.58 -6.60 7.48
C GLY A 31 -1.16 -5.71 6.38
N GLY A 32 -2.07 -4.79 6.73
CA GLY A 32 -2.62 -3.82 5.78
C GLY A 32 -1.60 -2.80 5.26
N GLN A 33 -0.64 -2.40 6.08
CA GLN A 33 0.47 -1.54 5.64
C GLN A 33 1.42 -2.32 4.71
N LYS A 34 1.78 -3.57 5.04
CA LYS A 34 2.57 -4.45 4.17
C LYS A 34 1.90 -4.63 2.81
N ARG A 35 0.58 -4.87 2.77
CA ARG A 35 -0.17 -5.00 1.51
C ARG A 35 -0.13 -3.72 0.68
N ARG A 36 -0.27 -2.53 1.30
CA ARG A 36 -0.12 -1.25 0.58
C ARG A 36 1.31 -1.02 0.10
N VAL A 37 2.33 -1.46 0.83
CA VAL A 37 3.72 -1.43 0.34
C VAL A 37 3.89 -2.33 -0.90
N THR A 38 3.26 -3.50 -0.95
CA THR A 38 3.27 -4.34 -2.17
C THR A 38 2.69 -3.60 -3.36
N VAL A 39 1.54 -2.92 -3.18
CA VAL A 39 0.97 -2.07 -4.23
C VAL A 39 1.92 -0.90 -4.58
N ALA A 40 2.61 -0.32 -3.60
CA ALA A 40 3.56 0.77 -3.81
C ALA A 40 4.68 0.39 -4.76
N ILE A 41 5.24 -0.82 -4.61
CA ILE A 41 6.33 -1.33 -5.45
C ILE A 41 5.92 -1.31 -6.91
N GLU A 42 4.72 -1.81 -7.24
CA GLU A 42 4.20 -1.80 -8.61
C GLU A 42 3.93 -0.37 -9.11
N MET A 43 3.39 0.49 -8.25
CA MET A 43 3.06 1.89 -8.59
C MET A 43 4.28 2.76 -8.87
N ILE A 44 5.49 2.39 -8.44
CA ILE A 44 6.72 3.13 -8.81
C ILE A 44 6.84 3.25 -10.33
N SER A 45 6.44 2.22 -11.08
CA SER A 45 6.50 2.20 -12.55
C SER A 45 5.44 3.07 -13.26
N ASN A 46 4.49 3.63 -12.50
CA ASN A 46 3.35 4.39 -13.02
C ASN A 46 2.54 3.65 -14.11
N PRO A 47 2.03 2.44 -13.82
CA PRO A 47 1.30 1.66 -14.81
C PRO A 47 -0.08 2.29 -15.10
N SER A 48 -0.50 2.26 -16.37
CA SER A 48 -1.86 2.70 -16.76
C SER A 48 -2.95 1.71 -16.37
N ILE A 49 -2.60 0.45 -16.13
CA ILE A 49 -3.50 -0.63 -15.75
C ILE A 49 -2.82 -1.44 -14.64
N LEU A 50 -3.53 -1.65 -13.53
CA LEU A 50 -3.06 -2.44 -12.40
C LEU A 50 -3.99 -3.63 -12.17
N PHE A 51 -3.45 -4.84 -12.24
CA PHE A 51 -4.16 -6.06 -11.88
C PHE A 51 -3.85 -6.44 -10.44
N LEU A 52 -4.89 -6.83 -9.69
CA LEU A 52 -4.77 -7.22 -8.29
C LEU A 52 -5.57 -8.50 -8.08
N ASP A 53 -4.90 -9.55 -7.62
CA ASP A 53 -5.55 -10.80 -7.26
C ASP A 53 -5.76 -10.86 -5.74
N GLU A 54 -7.01 -11.12 -5.34
CA GLU A 54 -7.49 -11.14 -3.95
C GLU A 54 -6.81 -10.12 -3.00
N PRO A 55 -6.80 -8.80 -3.30
CA PRO A 55 -5.95 -7.84 -2.59
C PRO A 55 -6.31 -7.67 -1.10
N THR A 56 -7.53 -8.01 -0.71
CA THR A 56 -8.03 -7.93 0.66
C THR A 56 -7.86 -9.22 1.46
N SER A 57 -7.44 -10.32 0.83
CA SER A 57 -7.28 -11.61 1.50
C SER A 57 -6.24 -11.51 2.62
N GLY A 58 -6.60 -12.06 3.79
CA GLY A 58 -5.78 -12.03 5.00
C GLY A 58 -5.80 -10.70 5.78
N LEU A 59 -6.57 -9.70 5.36
CA LEU A 59 -6.75 -8.44 6.09
C LEU A 59 -8.00 -8.46 6.96
N ASP A 60 -7.96 -7.72 8.07
CA ASP A 60 -9.14 -7.38 8.85
C ASP A 60 -10.05 -6.40 8.08
N ALA A 61 -11.26 -6.16 8.60
CA ALA A 61 -12.24 -5.29 7.95
C ALA A 61 -11.70 -3.86 7.75
N TYR A 62 -10.96 -3.34 8.73
CA TYR A 62 -10.38 -2.01 8.67
C TYR A 62 -9.25 -1.90 7.63
N GLY A 63 -8.31 -2.85 7.63
CA GLY A 63 -7.22 -2.92 6.66
C GLY A 63 -7.73 -3.07 5.24
N SER A 64 -8.75 -3.92 5.05
CA SER A 64 -9.43 -4.13 3.77
C SER A 64 -10.07 -2.85 3.25
N LEU A 65 -10.87 -2.17 4.07
CA LEU A 65 -11.54 -0.92 3.69
C LEU A 65 -10.52 0.17 3.33
N ARG A 66 -9.45 0.31 4.12
CA ARG A 66 -8.39 1.28 3.86
C ARG A 66 -7.66 1.00 2.55
N LEU A 67 -7.39 -0.26 2.23
CA LEU A 67 -6.78 -0.63 0.96
C LEU A 67 -7.70 -0.29 -0.22
N VAL A 68 -8.98 -0.69 -0.17
CA VAL A 68 -9.95 -0.40 -1.24
C VAL A 68 -10.11 1.11 -1.46
N HIS A 69 -10.16 1.90 -0.38
CA HIS A 69 -10.25 3.37 -0.49
C HIS A 69 -9.04 3.98 -1.20
N VAL A 70 -7.85 3.50 -0.90
CA VAL A 70 -6.60 3.92 -1.54
C VAL A 70 -6.60 3.52 -3.02
N LEU A 71 -6.99 2.28 -3.34
CA LEU A 71 -7.10 1.82 -4.73
C LEU A 71 -8.12 2.65 -5.52
N ARG A 72 -9.26 3.01 -4.90
CA ARG A 72 -10.26 3.89 -5.52
C ARG A 72 -9.67 5.26 -5.85
N LYS A 73 -8.91 5.86 -4.93
CA LYS A 73 -8.21 7.13 -5.16
C LYS A 73 -7.20 7.04 -6.30
N LEU A 74 -6.46 5.94 -6.41
CA LEU A 74 -5.53 5.73 -7.52
C LEU A 74 -6.26 5.63 -8.87
N ALA A 75 -7.43 4.99 -8.91
CA ALA A 75 -8.23 4.86 -10.12
C ALA A 75 -8.95 6.16 -10.55
N ASP A 76 -9.09 7.14 -9.65
CA ASP A 76 -9.69 8.45 -9.94
C ASP A 76 -8.69 9.49 -10.48
N ARG A 77 -7.40 9.15 -10.52
CA ARG A 77 -6.35 10.01 -11.06
C ARG A 77 -6.21 9.82 -12.57
#